data_AF-A0A3D9BL59-F1
#
_entry.id   AF-A0A3D9BL59-F1
#
_cell.length_a   1.000
_cell.length_b   1.000
_cell.length_c   1.000
_cell.angle_alpha   90.00
_cell.angle_beta   90.00
_cell.angle_gamma   90.00
#
_symmetry.space_group_name_H-M   'P 1'
#
loop_
_entity.id
_entity.type
_entity.pdbx_description
1 polymer ?
#
loop_
_entity_poly.entity_id
_entity_poly.type
_entity_poly.pdbx_seq_one_letter_code
_entity_poly.pdbx_strand_id
1 'polypeptide(L)'
;MELSTLLQYNYDVNLKNNKIVMTNLKDTAVPLIIYDKNKFNTKDYYSSYELNSNDEISHLVNVDSYSYEVTGPNGFGRKFKGSKNPQLEVTLFCNLYKNEVDVTLTNRSASTLNVSFKNQYDGNKKDFNLNAALGERINISLDKTKGWYDLKIKSNSNSWHFVGRIESGKSIINIS
;
A
#
# COMPACT_ATOMS: atom_id res chain seq x y z
N MET A 1 31.63 12.09 4.15
CA MET A 1 30.18 12.20 4.33
C MET A 1 29.57 11.91 2.96
N GLU A 2 29.26 10.63 2.66
CA GLU A 2 28.53 10.31 1.43
C GLU A 2 27.11 10.81 1.59
N LEU A 3 26.72 11.83 0.82
CA LEU A 3 25.31 12.11 0.61
C LEU A 3 24.73 10.90 -0.12
N SER A 4 23.75 10.22 0.49
CA SER A 4 22.97 9.23 -0.23
C SER A 4 22.28 9.93 -1.41
N THR A 5 22.69 9.61 -2.64
CA THR A 5 22.12 10.15 -3.88
C THR A 5 20.76 9.51 -4.24
N LEU A 6 20.14 8.82 -3.29
CA LEU A 6 18.86 8.17 -3.49
C LEU A 6 17.75 9.22 -3.38
N LEU A 7 16.94 9.34 -4.42
CA LEU A 7 15.75 10.19 -4.41
C LEU A 7 14.81 9.69 -3.32
N GLN A 8 14.64 10.49 -2.26
CA GLN A 8 13.77 10.14 -1.16
C GLN A 8 12.31 10.36 -1.58
N TYR A 9 11.67 9.29 -2.02
CA TYR A 9 10.24 9.31 -2.30
C TYR A 9 9.42 9.08 -1.02
N ASN A 10 8.32 9.83 -0.88
CA ASN A 10 7.28 9.55 0.11
C ASN A 10 5.93 9.83 -0.52
N TYR A 11 5.13 8.79 -0.73
CA TYR A 11 3.83 8.88 -1.37
C TYR A 11 2.96 7.71 -0.93
N ASP A 12 1.65 7.95 -0.89
CA ASP A 12 0.66 6.97 -0.50
C ASP A 12 -0.15 6.52 -1.71
N VAL A 13 -0.42 5.22 -1.81
CA VAL A 13 -1.34 4.67 -2.81
C VAL A 13 -2.26 3.64 -2.16
N ASN A 14 -3.56 3.95 -2.13
CA ASN A 14 -4.56 3.18 -1.42
C ASN A 14 -5.87 3.09 -2.20
N LEU A 15 -6.57 1.96 -2.11
CA LEU A 15 -7.93 1.80 -2.66
C LEU A 15 -8.95 2.38 -1.68
N LYS A 16 -9.61 3.47 -2.06
CA LYS A 16 -10.64 4.18 -1.26
C LYS A 16 -11.83 4.52 -2.15
N ASN A 17 -13.05 4.27 -1.70
CA ASN A 17 -14.28 4.69 -2.40
C ASN A 17 -14.27 4.42 -3.91
N ASN A 18 -13.95 3.18 -4.31
CA ASN A 18 -13.87 2.73 -5.70
C ASN A 18 -12.80 3.47 -6.53
N LYS A 19 -11.78 4.03 -5.88
CA LYS A 19 -10.67 4.72 -6.53
C LYS A 19 -9.34 4.27 -5.96
N ILE A 20 -8.34 4.09 -6.81
CA ILE A 20 -6.94 4.10 -6.37
C ILE A 20 -6.55 5.56 -6.22
N VAL A 21 -6.37 6.01 -4.98
CA VAL A 21 -5.95 7.37 -4.64
C VAL A 21 -4.44 7.35 -4.45
N MET A 22 -3.75 8.26 -5.14
CA MET A 22 -2.30 8.42 -5.11
C MET A 22 -1.98 9.84 -4.63
N THR A 23 -1.22 9.97 -3.55
CA THR A 23 -0.91 11.26 -2.91
C THR A 23 0.61 11.39 -2.73
N ASN A 24 1.21 12.46 -3.25
CA ASN A 24 2.62 12.76 -3.02
C ASN A 24 2.78 13.57 -1.74
N LEU A 25 3.74 13.18 -0.90
CA LEU A 25 4.00 13.81 0.39
C LEU A 25 5.36 14.53 0.41
N LYS A 26 6.00 14.67 -0.76
CA LYS A 26 7.32 15.28 -0.97
C LYS A 26 7.32 16.14 -2.22
N ASP A 27 8.40 16.90 -2.38
CA ASP A 27 8.56 17.83 -3.50
C ASP A 27 9.07 17.17 -4.80
N THR A 28 9.53 15.93 -4.73
CA THR A 28 9.99 15.18 -5.90
C THR A 28 8.82 14.51 -6.60
N ALA A 29 8.67 14.71 -7.90
CA ALA A 29 7.65 14.04 -8.70
C ALA A 29 7.87 12.51 -8.71
N VAL A 30 6.77 11.76 -8.67
CA VAL A 30 6.80 10.29 -8.61
C VAL A 30 6.17 9.70 -9.86
N PRO A 31 6.91 8.93 -10.67
CA PRO A 31 6.32 8.17 -11.76
C PRO A 31 5.61 6.93 -11.21
N LEU A 32 4.33 6.76 -11.58
CA LEU A 32 3.51 5.60 -11.22
C LEU A 32 2.89 4.99 -12.47
N ILE A 33 2.79 3.66 -12.49
CA ILE A 33 2.05 2.93 -13.51
C ILE A 33 1.00 2.08 -12.82
N ILE A 34 -0.24 2.18 -13.27
CA ILE A 34 -1.35 1.32 -12.86
C ILE A 34 -1.65 0.35 -13.99
N TYR A 35 -1.66 -0.94 -13.69
CA TYR A 35 -2.08 -2.02 -14.57
C TYR A 35 -3.46 -2.53 -14.17
N ASP A 36 -4.38 -2.61 -15.12
CA ASP A 36 -5.64 -3.34 -14.99
C ASP A 36 -5.45 -4.76 -15.56
N LYS A 37 -5.28 -5.74 -14.67
CA LYS A 37 -5.04 -7.13 -15.09
C LYS A 37 -6.23 -7.78 -15.74
N ASN A 38 -7.44 -7.26 -15.53
CA ASN A 38 -8.63 -7.77 -16.21
C ASN A 38 -8.63 -7.40 -17.69
N LYS A 39 -7.81 -6.42 -18.07
CA LYS A 39 -7.72 -5.85 -19.42
C LYS A 39 -6.45 -6.25 -20.17
N PHE A 40 -5.64 -7.19 -19.69
CA PHE A 40 -4.35 -7.55 -20.31
C PHE A 40 -4.42 -7.99 -21.79
N ASN A 41 -5.60 -8.36 -22.28
CA ASN A 41 -5.87 -8.67 -23.69
C ASN A 41 -6.31 -7.46 -24.53
N THR A 42 -6.32 -6.26 -23.95
CA THR A 42 -6.70 -4.99 -24.60
C THR A 42 -5.51 -4.04 -24.67
N LYS A 43 -5.65 -2.90 -25.36
CA LYS A 43 -4.60 -1.89 -25.46
C LYS A 43 -4.58 -0.91 -24.28
N ASP A 44 -5.70 -0.78 -23.56
CA ASP A 44 -5.90 0.13 -22.43
C ASP A 44 -5.69 -0.55 -21.07
N TYR A 45 -4.79 -1.54 -21.03
CA TYR A 45 -4.51 -2.34 -19.82
C TYR A 45 -3.63 -1.63 -18.78
N TYR A 46 -3.10 -0.45 -19.10
CA TYR A 46 -2.32 0.33 -18.16
C TYR A 46 -2.57 1.84 -18.29
N SER A 47 -2.22 2.58 -17.25
CA SER A 47 -2.23 4.04 -17.21
C SER A 47 -0.97 4.53 -16.51
N SER A 48 -0.29 5.49 -17.11
CA SER A 48 0.89 6.13 -16.55
C SER A 48 0.51 7.46 -15.92
N TYR A 49 1.11 7.74 -14.76
CA TYR A 49 0.89 8.96 -13.99
C TYR A 49 2.24 9.55 -13.58
N GLU A 50 2.32 10.87 -13.63
CA GLU A 50 3.35 11.63 -12.96
C GLU A 50 2.68 12.38 -11.82
N LEU A 51 3.04 12.02 -10.59
CA LEU A 51 2.47 12.59 -9.39
C LEU A 51 3.38 13.72 -8.90
N ASN A 52 3.02 14.98 -9.17
CA ASN A 52 3.87 16.12 -8.83
C ASN A 52 3.89 16.38 -7.32
N SER A 53 4.70 17.36 -6.91
CA SER A 53 4.81 17.76 -5.50
C SER A 53 3.44 18.05 -4.89
N ASN A 54 3.14 17.40 -3.77
CA ASN A 54 1.89 17.57 -3.00
C ASN A 54 0.58 17.31 -3.77
N ASP A 55 0.66 16.67 -4.94
CA ASP A 55 -0.53 16.30 -5.72
C ASP A 55 -1.28 15.13 -5.09
N GLU A 56 -2.60 15.15 -5.25
CA GLU A 56 -3.46 13.99 -5.10
C GLU A 56 -4.21 13.74 -6.41
N ILE A 57 -4.05 12.54 -6.96
CA ILE A 57 -4.77 12.10 -8.16
C ILE A 57 -5.48 10.78 -7.88
N SER A 58 -6.52 10.48 -8.66
CA SER A 58 -7.29 9.25 -8.47
C SER A 58 -7.56 8.53 -9.78
N HIS A 59 -7.54 7.21 -9.73
CA HIS A 59 -7.89 6.30 -10.83
C HIS A 59 -9.16 5.53 -10.45
N LEU A 60 -10.20 5.60 -11.29
CA LEU A 60 -11.45 4.88 -11.06
C LEU A 60 -11.25 3.36 -11.17
N VAL A 61 -11.86 2.62 -10.26
CA VAL A 61 -11.82 1.15 -10.22
C VAL A 61 -13.21 0.60 -10.46
N ASN A 62 -13.32 -0.34 -11.39
CA ASN A 62 -14.53 -1.16 -11.51
C ASN A 62 -14.58 -2.17 -10.36
N VAL A 63 -15.30 -1.85 -9.30
CA VAL A 63 -15.31 -2.66 -8.06
C VAL A 63 -16.17 -3.93 -8.12
N ASP A 64 -16.89 -4.17 -9.22
CA ASP A 64 -17.66 -5.42 -9.40
C ASP A 64 -16.71 -6.61 -9.62
N SER A 65 -15.60 -6.39 -10.31
CA SER A 65 -14.50 -7.33 -10.41
C SER A 65 -13.23 -6.59 -10.80
N TYR A 66 -12.22 -6.65 -9.95
CA TYR A 66 -11.00 -5.88 -10.12
C TYR A 66 -9.75 -6.70 -9.80
N SER A 67 -8.69 -6.41 -10.55
CA SER A 67 -7.34 -6.88 -10.27
C SER A 67 -6.35 -5.84 -10.77
N TYR A 68 -6.05 -4.85 -9.94
CA TYR A 68 -5.11 -3.77 -10.25
C TYR A 68 -3.75 -4.01 -9.62
N GLU A 69 -2.69 -3.61 -10.32
CA GLU A 69 -1.33 -3.52 -9.80
C GLU A 69 -0.75 -2.14 -10.07
N VAL A 70 -0.32 -1.45 -9.02
CA VAL A 70 0.39 -0.18 -9.10
C VAL A 70 1.86 -0.43 -8.85
N THR A 71 2.72 0.10 -9.71
CA THR A 71 4.19 0.02 -9.58
C THR A 71 4.78 1.42 -9.56
N GLY A 72 5.82 1.61 -8.74
CA GLY A 72 6.53 2.88 -8.59
C GLY A 72 8.01 2.67 -8.25
N PRO A 73 8.75 3.75 -7.99
CA PRO A 73 10.17 3.67 -7.61
C PRO A 73 10.41 2.90 -6.31
N ASN A 74 11.67 2.54 -6.04
CA ASN A 74 12.12 1.89 -4.80
C ASN A 74 11.42 0.57 -4.48
N GLY A 75 11.13 -0.22 -5.53
CA GLY A 75 10.47 -1.52 -5.40
C GLY A 75 9.01 -1.42 -4.95
N PHE A 76 8.40 -0.24 -5.03
CA PHE A 76 7.03 0.00 -4.62
C PHE A 76 6.04 -0.79 -5.47
N GLY A 77 5.13 -1.48 -4.78
CA GLY A 77 4.03 -2.19 -5.39
C GLY A 77 2.77 -2.15 -4.52
N ARG A 78 1.62 -1.98 -5.16
CA ARG A 78 0.30 -2.19 -4.56
C ARG A 78 -0.49 -3.12 -5.45
N LYS A 79 -1.10 -4.16 -4.90
CA LYS A 79 -2.05 -5.00 -5.63
C LYS A 79 -3.38 -4.97 -4.92
N PHE A 80 -4.42 -4.67 -5.67
CA PHE A 80 -5.80 -4.64 -5.20
C PHE A 80 -6.60 -5.61 -6.04
N LYS A 81 -7.20 -6.62 -5.40
CA LYS A 81 -7.99 -7.62 -6.12
C LYS A 81 -9.27 -7.93 -5.37
N GLY A 82 -10.37 -8.05 -6.09
CA GLY A 82 -11.67 -8.38 -5.53
C GLY A 82 -12.71 -8.74 -6.58
N SER A 83 -13.80 -9.36 -6.13
CA SER A 83 -14.97 -9.68 -6.96
C SER A 83 -16.26 -9.01 -6.48
N LYS A 84 -16.14 -8.05 -5.54
CA LYS A 84 -17.22 -7.21 -4.99
C LYS A 84 -16.59 -5.96 -4.38
N ASN A 85 -17.37 -4.90 -4.22
CA ASN A 85 -16.92 -3.70 -3.51
C ASN A 85 -16.44 -4.04 -2.08
N PRO A 86 -15.19 -3.70 -1.70
CA PRO A 86 -14.67 -4.00 -0.38
C PRO A 86 -15.44 -3.29 0.74
N GLN A 87 -15.87 -4.07 1.72
CA GLN A 87 -16.44 -3.58 2.99
C GLN A 87 -15.35 -3.21 4.01
N LEU A 88 -14.13 -3.71 3.80
CA LEU A 88 -12.95 -3.35 4.58
C LEU A 88 -12.19 -2.27 3.81
N GLU A 89 -11.99 -1.12 4.44
CA GLU A 89 -11.03 -0.13 3.97
C GLU A 89 -9.66 -0.46 4.56
N VAL A 90 -8.63 -0.46 3.72
CA VAL A 90 -7.24 -0.75 4.12
C VAL A 90 -6.36 0.37 3.59
N THR A 91 -5.70 1.07 4.51
CA THR A 91 -4.70 2.09 4.17
C THR A 91 -3.37 1.72 4.76
N LEU A 92 -2.30 1.84 3.97
CA LEU A 92 -0.92 1.80 4.45
C LEU A 92 -0.30 3.18 4.33
N PHE A 93 0.32 3.63 5.43
CA PHE A 93 1.15 4.83 5.49
C PHE A 93 2.59 4.47 5.85
N CYS A 94 3.56 5.11 5.20
CA CYS A 94 4.98 4.92 5.48
C CYS A 94 5.49 5.98 6.45
N ASN A 95 5.88 5.56 7.67
CA ASN A 95 6.45 6.46 8.66
C ASN A 95 7.99 6.46 8.57
N LEU A 96 8.52 7.36 7.75
CA LEU A 96 9.98 7.46 7.51
C LEU A 96 10.78 7.81 8.77
N TYR A 97 10.19 8.56 9.72
CA TYR A 97 10.86 8.97 10.95
C TYR A 97 11.06 7.79 11.91
N LYS A 98 10.07 6.90 12.01
CA LYS A 98 10.11 5.73 12.88
C LYS A 98 10.66 4.48 12.19
N ASN A 99 10.91 4.52 10.89
CA ASN A 99 11.28 3.36 10.10
C ASN A 99 10.21 2.25 10.18
N GLU A 100 8.94 2.65 10.07
CA GLU A 100 7.76 1.81 10.28
C GLU A 100 6.76 1.95 9.13
N VAL A 101 5.89 0.96 8.99
CA VAL A 101 4.65 1.11 8.23
C VAL A 101 3.44 0.93 9.14
N ASP A 102 2.45 1.79 8.91
CA ASP A 102 1.20 1.85 9.64
C ASP A 102 0.08 1.34 8.74
N VAL A 103 -0.49 0.17 9.07
CA VAL A 103 -1.67 -0.36 8.39
C VAL A 103 -2.90 -0.03 9.23
N THR A 104 -3.81 0.75 8.66
CA THR A 104 -5.12 1.03 9.26
C THR A 104 -6.19 0.25 8.51
N LEU A 105 -7.02 -0.45 9.28
CA LEU A 105 -8.12 -1.27 8.81
C LEU A 105 -9.40 -0.66 9.36
N THR A 106 -10.41 -0.43 8.52
CA THR A 106 -11.70 0.11 8.96
C THR A 106 -12.83 -0.71 8.37
N ASN A 107 -13.66 -1.29 9.24
CA ASN A 107 -14.86 -2.00 8.81
C ASN A 107 -15.97 -0.99 8.48
N ARG A 108 -16.32 -0.88 7.20
CA ARG A 108 -17.38 0.01 6.70
C ARG A 108 -18.76 -0.67 6.66
N SER A 109 -18.87 -1.95 7.01
CA SER A 109 -20.13 -2.68 7.03
C SER A 109 -20.83 -2.65 8.38
N ALA A 110 -22.11 -3.02 8.37
CA ALA A 110 -22.91 -3.24 9.58
C ALA A 110 -22.65 -4.60 10.26
N SER A 111 -21.77 -5.45 9.70
CA SER A 111 -21.48 -6.80 10.18
C SER A 111 -20.02 -6.96 10.57
N THR A 112 -19.72 -7.90 11.46
CA THR A 112 -18.33 -8.28 11.76
C THR A 112 -17.66 -8.88 10.53
N LEU A 113 -16.42 -8.45 10.25
CA LEU A 113 -15.60 -8.97 9.15
C LEU A 113 -14.50 -9.87 9.68
N ASN A 114 -14.29 -11.00 9.00
CA ASN A 114 -13.08 -11.80 9.16
C ASN A 114 -11.95 -11.16 8.36
N VAL A 115 -10.81 -10.90 9.01
CA VAL A 115 -9.62 -10.32 8.39
C VAL A 115 -8.43 -11.24 8.61
N SER A 116 -7.72 -11.55 7.52
CA SER A 116 -6.43 -12.24 7.54
C SER A 116 -5.34 -11.25 7.20
N PHE A 117 -4.34 -11.14 8.06
CA PHE A 117 -3.15 -10.34 7.89
C PHE A 117 -1.92 -11.24 7.87
N LYS A 118 -1.01 -11.03 6.91
CA LYS A 118 0.25 -11.76 6.83
C LYS A 118 1.40 -10.80 6.50
N ASN A 119 2.46 -10.85 7.30
CA ASN A 119 3.76 -10.28 6.97
C ASN A 119 4.65 -11.39 6.39
N GLN A 120 5.18 -11.17 5.20
CA GLN A 120 5.93 -12.18 4.45
C GLN A 120 7.40 -12.25 4.87
N TYR A 121 7.93 -11.23 5.55
CA TYR A 121 9.32 -11.19 5.99
C TYR A 121 9.57 -12.00 7.28
N ASP A 122 8.65 -11.96 8.23
CA ASP A 122 8.74 -12.70 9.49
C ASP A 122 7.83 -13.95 9.53
N GLY A 123 7.01 -14.14 8.49
CA GLY A 123 6.03 -15.21 8.40
C GLY A 123 4.80 -15.03 9.32
N ASN A 124 4.74 -13.93 10.06
CA ASN A 124 3.71 -13.69 11.05
C ASN A 124 2.34 -13.56 10.37
N LYS A 125 1.37 -14.32 10.88
CA LYS A 125 0.01 -14.39 10.36
C LYS A 125 -0.97 -14.20 11.51
N LYS A 126 -1.86 -13.22 11.36
CA LYS A 126 -2.93 -12.92 12.32
C LYS A 126 -4.26 -13.00 11.59
N ASP A 127 -5.14 -13.89 12.06
CA ASP A 127 -6.53 -13.95 11.65
C ASP A 127 -7.37 -13.41 12.81
N PHE A 128 -8.27 -12.46 12.55
CA PHE A 128 -9.08 -11.82 13.60
C PHE A 128 -10.40 -11.27 13.07
N ASN A 129 -11.33 -11.03 14.00
CA ASN A 129 -12.61 -10.42 13.73
C ASN A 129 -12.54 -8.91 13.96
N LEU A 130 -13.02 -8.14 12.99
CA LEU A 130 -13.18 -6.70 13.11
C LEU A 130 -14.66 -6.37 13.19
N ASN A 131 -15.11 -5.90 14.36
CA ASN A 131 -16.52 -5.58 14.60
C ASN A 131 -16.99 -4.44 13.67
N ALA A 132 -18.31 -4.35 13.49
CA ALA A 132 -18.95 -3.32 12.68
C ALA A 132 -18.52 -1.91 13.13
N ALA A 133 -18.25 -1.03 12.14
CA ALA A 133 -17.82 0.36 12.35
C ALA A 133 -16.57 0.57 13.22
N LEU A 134 -15.81 -0.48 13.57
CA LEU A 134 -14.54 -0.35 14.28
C LEU A 134 -13.35 -0.38 13.33
N GLY A 135 -12.23 0.17 13.82
CA GLY A 135 -10.94 0.10 13.16
C GLY A 135 -9.89 -0.63 13.99
N GLU A 136 -8.87 -1.13 13.32
CA GLU A 136 -7.67 -1.73 13.90
C GLU A 136 -6.45 -1.07 13.26
N ARG A 137 -5.40 -0.82 14.05
CA ARG A 137 -4.13 -0.31 13.54
C ARG A 137 -3.02 -1.31 13.85
N ILE A 138 -2.26 -1.69 12.82
CA ILE A 138 -1.11 -2.59 12.92
C ILE A 138 0.13 -1.78 12.55
N ASN A 139 1.05 -1.65 13.50
CA ASN A 139 2.33 -0.96 13.31
C ASN A 139 3.41 -2.02 13.11
N ILE A 140 4.31 -1.81 12.15
CA ILE A 140 5.36 -2.79 11.81
C ILE A 140 6.69 -2.05 11.70
N SER A 141 7.61 -2.34 12.62
CA SER A 141 9.00 -1.90 12.52
C SER A 141 9.69 -2.62 11.36
N LEU A 142 10.44 -1.84 10.57
CA LEU A 142 11.19 -2.31 9.41
C LEU A 142 12.69 -2.36 9.66
N ASP A 143 13.11 -2.28 10.93
CA ASP A 143 14.53 -2.28 11.30
C ASP A 143 15.21 -3.58 10.90
N LYS A 144 14.54 -4.72 11.16
CA LYS A 144 15.05 -6.06 10.81
C LYS A 144 15.07 -6.33 9.30
N THR A 145 14.26 -5.61 8.54
CA THR A 145 14.11 -5.79 7.09
C THR A 145 14.80 -4.70 6.28
N LYS A 146 15.60 -3.84 6.93
CA LYS A 146 16.33 -2.72 6.27
C LYS A 146 15.38 -1.83 5.44
N GLY A 147 14.21 -1.55 5.98
CA GLY A 147 13.17 -0.71 5.37
C GLY A 147 12.22 -1.43 4.43
N TRP A 148 12.41 -2.73 4.15
CA TRP A 148 11.53 -3.49 3.27
C TRP A 148 10.27 -4.01 3.96
N TYR A 149 9.13 -4.00 3.25
CA TYR A 149 7.89 -4.61 3.70
C TYR A 149 7.20 -5.40 2.57
N ASP A 150 6.52 -6.48 2.95
CA ASP A 150 5.67 -7.30 2.08
C ASP A 150 4.50 -7.82 2.92
N LEU A 151 3.36 -7.16 2.78
CA LEU A 151 2.17 -7.36 3.61
C LEU A 151 0.98 -7.77 2.77
N LYS A 152 0.28 -8.81 3.19
CA LYS A 152 -0.94 -9.30 2.55
C LYS A 152 -2.10 -9.23 3.52
N ILE A 153 -3.17 -8.59 3.08
CA ILE A 153 -4.43 -8.49 3.83
C ILE A 153 -5.53 -9.11 2.97
N LYS A 154 -6.41 -9.89 3.59
CA LYS A 154 -7.59 -10.48 2.93
C LYS A 154 -8.81 -10.31 3.81
N SER A 155 -9.94 -10.02 3.17
CA SER A 155 -11.26 -10.06 3.81
C SER A 155 -12.31 -10.40 2.77
N ASN A 156 -13.13 -11.41 3.05
CA ASN A 156 -14.10 -11.98 2.11
C ASN A 156 -13.46 -12.29 0.75
N SER A 157 -14.00 -11.75 -0.34
CA SER A 157 -13.51 -11.91 -1.70
C SER A 157 -12.42 -10.91 -2.09
N ASN A 158 -11.95 -10.07 -1.16
CA ASN A 158 -11.06 -8.94 -1.44
C ASN A 158 -9.68 -9.15 -0.80
N SER A 159 -8.66 -8.63 -1.47
CA SER A 159 -7.28 -8.72 -1.03
C SER A 159 -6.47 -7.49 -1.40
N TRP A 160 -5.53 -7.18 -0.51
CA TRP A 160 -4.55 -6.12 -0.65
C TRP A 160 -3.16 -6.72 -0.48
N HIS A 161 -2.24 -6.33 -1.34
CA HIS A 161 -0.84 -6.70 -1.24
C HIS A 161 0.01 -5.44 -1.34
N PHE A 162 0.70 -5.12 -0.25
CA PHE A 162 1.57 -3.96 -0.13
C PHE A 162 3.02 -4.43 -0.13
N VAL A 163 3.81 -3.99 -1.10
CA VAL A 163 5.26 -4.22 -1.12
C VAL A 163 5.99 -2.91 -1.34
N GLY A 164 7.20 -2.82 -0.80
CA GLY A 164 8.08 -1.69 -1.07
C GLY A 164 9.18 -1.58 -0.05
N ARG A 165 9.96 -0.52 -0.20
CA ARG A 165 11.02 -0.14 0.71
C ARG A 165 10.87 1.31 1.11
N ILE A 166 11.01 1.60 2.41
CA ILE A 166 11.22 2.96 2.87
C ILE A 166 12.72 3.28 2.91
N GLU A 167 13.07 4.46 2.46
CA GLU A 167 14.44 4.99 2.56
C GLU A 167 14.46 6.03 3.68
N SER A 168 14.67 5.55 4.90
CA SER A 168 14.91 6.44 6.03
C SER A 168 16.33 6.99 5.92
N GLY A 169 16.46 8.32 5.93
CA GLY A 169 17.78 9.01 5.90
C GLY A 169 18.59 8.84 7.18
N LYS A 170 18.19 7.92 8.09
CA LYS A 170 18.98 7.59 9.27
C LYS A 170 20.20 6.81 8.80
N SER A 171 21.38 7.41 8.94
CA SER A 171 22.64 6.68 8.82
C SER A 171 22.58 5.48 9.77
N ILE A 172 22.79 4.30 9.22
CA ILE A 172 22.97 3.08 10.01
C ILE A 172 24.29 3.28 10.76
N ILE A 173 24.24 3.71 12.02
CA ILE A 173 25.41 3.63 12.89
C ILE A 173 25.58 2.14 13.18
N ASN A 174 26.43 1.48 12.40
CA ASN A 174 26.91 0.15 12.75
C ASN A 174 27.71 0.32 14.05
N ILE A 175 27.12 -0.12 15.17
CA ILE A 175 27.88 -0.31 16.39
C ILE A 175 28.58 -1.66 16.21
N SER A 176 29.86 -1.60 15.84
CA SER A 176 30.79 -2.72 15.82
C SER A 176 31.13 -3.18 17.23
#